data_AF-A0A976JGF6-F1
#
_entry.id   AF-A0A976JGF6-F1
#
_cell.length_a   1.000
_cell.length_b   1.000
_cell.length_c   1.000
_cell.angle_alpha   90.00
_cell.angle_beta   90.00
_cell.angle_gamma   90.00
#
_symmetry.space_group_name_H-M   'P 1'
#
loop_
_entity.id
_entity.type
_entity.pdbx_description
1 polymer ?
#
loop_
_entity_poly.entity_id
_entity_poly.type
_entity_poly.pdbx_seq_one_letter_code
_entity_poly.pdbx_strand_id
1 'polypeptide(L)'
;MNKATNENITQQPIANLMRQQARNFFVEVNGDGEYIYHWIDTSIDMLSSSKLWDLLRIAEIPGCMMDADFIGSITDELIRRSDYFDVRPLLPRH
;
A
#
# COMPACT_ATOMS: atom_id res chain seq x y z
N MET A 1 11.37 39.67 14.64
CA MET A 1 11.71 38.69 13.59
C MET A 1 11.41 37.29 14.12
N ASN A 2 10.36 36.71 13.53
CA ASN A 2 10.00 35.31 13.32
C ASN A 2 10.14 34.31 14.49
N LYS A 3 9.01 34.15 15.21
CA LYS A 3 8.69 32.96 15.99
C LYS A 3 8.61 31.76 15.03
N ALA A 4 9.42 30.74 15.27
CA ALA A 4 9.26 29.43 14.64
C ALA A 4 7.89 28.87 15.03
N THR A 5 7.08 28.60 14.01
CA THR A 5 5.76 27.99 14.10
C THR A 5 5.93 26.58 14.65
N ASN A 6 5.51 26.35 15.89
CA ASN A 6 5.26 25.01 16.39
C ASN A 6 4.13 24.41 15.55
N GLU A 7 4.48 23.50 14.64
CA GLU A 7 3.53 22.63 13.97
C GLU A 7 2.87 21.75 15.03
N ASN A 8 1.78 22.25 15.61
CA ASN A 8 0.77 21.43 16.24
C ASN A 8 0.19 20.53 15.14
N ILE A 9 0.86 19.40 14.86
CA ILE A 9 0.25 18.24 14.22
C ILE A 9 -0.86 17.82 15.17
N THR A 10 -2.02 18.39 14.92
CA THR A 10 -3.21 18.24 15.72
C THR A 10 -3.52 16.76 15.66
N GLN A 11 -3.45 16.08 16.81
CA GLN A 11 -4.00 14.74 16.96
C GLN A 11 -5.48 14.82 16.64
N GLN A 12 -5.82 14.71 15.35
CA GLN A 12 -7.18 14.49 14.96
C GLN A 12 -7.59 13.18 15.64
N PRO A 13 -8.69 13.15 16.40
CA PRO A 13 -9.19 11.91 16.97
C PRO A 13 -9.23 10.86 15.84
N ILE A 14 -8.76 9.64 16.11
CA ILE A 14 -8.70 8.55 15.10
C ILE A 14 -10.02 8.45 14.32
N ALA A 15 -11.15 8.69 14.97
CA ALA A 15 -12.47 8.76 14.33
C ALA A 15 -12.59 9.77 13.16
N ASN A 16 -11.97 10.95 13.26
CA ASN A 16 -11.98 11.94 12.18
C ASN A 16 -11.09 11.51 11.02
N LEU A 17 -9.92 10.92 11.31
CA LEU A 17 -9.05 10.33 10.29
C LEU A 17 -9.77 9.20 9.55
N MET A 18 -10.37 8.26 10.29
CA MET A 18 -11.12 7.15 9.72
C MET A 18 -12.31 7.63 8.88
N ARG A 19 -13.02 8.69 9.33
CA ARG A 19 -14.10 9.29 8.54
C ARG A 19 -13.61 9.92 7.24
N GLN A 20 -12.46 10.61 7.27
CA GLN A 20 -11.86 11.19 6.06
C GLN A 20 -11.42 10.09 5.08
N GLN A 21 -10.95 8.96 5.60
CA GLN A 21 -10.45 7.83 4.81
C GLN A 21 -11.55 6.83 4.42
N ALA A 22 -12.83 7.08 4.75
CA ALA A 22 -13.92 6.12 4.55
C ALA A 22 -14.15 5.68 3.09
N ARG A 23 -13.58 6.39 2.11
CA ARG A 23 -13.61 6.01 0.69
C ARG A 23 -12.49 5.04 0.28
N ASN A 24 -11.50 4.85 1.14
CA ASN A 24 -10.27 4.09 0.87
C ASN A 24 -10.28 2.72 1.53
N PHE A 25 -11.33 2.36 2.28
CA PHE A 25 -11.48 1.04 2.86
C PHE A 25 -12.95 0.60 2.87
N PHE A 26 -13.18 -0.69 2.99
CA PHE A 26 -14.47 -1.24 3.40
C PHE A 26 -14.31 -2.07 4.68
N VAL A 27 -15.43 -2.31 5.37
CA VAL A 27 -15.45 -3.05 6.63
C VAL A 27 -16.26 -4.32 6.45
N GLU A 28 -15.66 -5.46 6.78
CA GLU A 28 -16.32 -6.76 6.86
C GLU A 28 -16.53 -7.10 8.34
N VAL A 29 -17.65 -7.77 8.66
CA VAL A 29 -17.86 -8.37 9.99
C VAL A 29 -17.72 -9.87 9.84
N ASN A 30 -16.75 -10.46 10.54
CA ASN A 30 -16.51 -11.90 10.48
C ASN A 30 -17.56 -12.71 11.26
N GLY A 31 -17.47 -14.04 11.21
CA GLY A 31 -18.39 -14.93 11.92
C GLY A 31 -18.40 -14.79 13.45
N ASP A 32 -17.35 -14.19 14.02
CA ASP A 32 -17.19 -13.93 15.45
C ASP A 32 -17.67 -12.52 15.86
N GLY A 33 -18.15 -11.71 14.90
CA GLY A 33 -18.61 -10.35 15.13
C GLY A 33 -17.49 -9.30 15.18
N GLU A 34 -16.27 -9.65 14.80
CA GLU A 34 -15.14 -8.73 14.73
C GLU A 34 -15.14 -7.94 13.41
N TYR A 35 -14.73 -6.67 13.48
CA TYR A 35 -14.58 -5.80 12.32
C TYR A 35 -13.22 -5.98 11.66
N ILE A 36 -13.21 -6.37 10.39
CA ILE A 36 -12.01 -6.44 9.55
C ILE A 36 -12.04 -5.28 8.56
N TYR A 37 -10.96 -4.50 8.53
CA TYR A 37 -10.83 -3.33 7.67
C TYR A 37 -9.98 -3.68 6.45
N HIS A 38 -10.55 -3.52 5.26
CA HIS A 38 -9.90 -3.84 3.99
C HIS A 38 -9.60 -2.56 3.22
N TRP A 39 -8.32 -2.26 3.02
CA TRP A 39 -7.91 -1.16 2.16
C TRP A 39 -8.28 -1.42 0.70
N ILE A 40 -8.76 -0.39 0.01
CA ILE A 40 -9.11 -0.41 -1.41
C ILE A 40 -7.91 0.14 -2.19
N ASP A 41 -7.03 -0.75 -2.63
CA ASP A 41 -5.89 -0.39 -3.47
C ASP A 41 -6.35 -0.32 -4.94
N THR A 42 -6.75 0.86 -5.42
CA THR A 42 -7.20 1.02 -6.82
C THR A 42 -6.10 1.35 -7.81
N SER A 43 -4.93 1.74 -7.31
CA SER A 43 -3.78 2.18 -8.12
C SER A 43 -2.48 1.64 -7.54
N ILE A 44 -1.45 1.59 -8.39
CA ILE A 44 -0.14 1.01 -8.07
C ILE A 44 0.54 1.76 -6.91
N ASP A 45 0.38 3.08 -6.84
CA ASP A 45 0.93 3.92 -5.77
C ASP A 45 0.25 3.71 -4.41
N MET A 46 -0.91 3.05 -4.36
CA MET A 46 -1.58 2.68 -3.10
C MET A 46 -1.09 1.33 -2.55
N LEU A 47 -0.48 0.49 -3.39
CA LEU A 47 0.02 -0.82 -2.96
C LEU A 47 1.27 -0.65 -2.09
N SER A 48 1.41 -1.49 -1.06
CA SER A 48 2.66 -1.56 -0.30
C SER A 48 3.80 -2.08 -1.17
N SER A 49 5.03 -1.69 -0.86
CA SER A 49 6.22 -2.14 -1.62
C SER A 49 6.39 -3.66 -1.58
N SER A 50 5.99 -4.32 -0.48
CA SER A 50 5.91 -5.78 -0.41
C SER A 50 4.97 -6.38 -1.45
N LYS A 51 3.76 -5.81 -1.58
CA LYS A 51 2.74 -6.27 -2.54
C LYS A 51 3.16 -6.00 -3.98
N LEU A 52 3.85 -4.89 -4.24
CA LEU A 52 4.48 -4.61 -5.54
C LEU A 52 5.53 -5.67 -5.91
N TRP A 53 6.40 -6.03 -4.95
CA TRP A 53 7.37 -7.11 -5.13
C TRP A 53 6.72 -8.50 -5.31
N ASP A 54 5.57 -8.75 -4.68
CA ASP A 54 4.78 -9.98 -4.87
C ASP A 54 4.29 -10.07 -6.32
N LEU A 55 3.72 -8.97 -6.84
CA LEU A 55 3.22 -8.92 -8.21
C LEU A 55 4.34 -9.14 -9.23
N LEU A 56 5.53 -8.56 -9.03
CA LEU A 56 6.69 -8.83 -9.89
C LEU A 56 7.11 -10.31 -9.86
N ARG A 57 7.02 -11.00 -8.71
CA ARG A 57 7.31 -12.44 -8.65
C ARG A 57 6.24 -13.29 -9.33
N ILE A 58 4.98 -12.89 -9.22
CA ILE A 58 3.89 -13.56 -9.93
C ILE A 58 4.10 -13.43 -11.44
N ALA A 59 4.56 -12.27 -11.93
CA ALA A 59 4.87 -12.06 -13.34
C ALA A 59 6.01 -12.96 -13.86
N GLU A 60 6.92 -13.40 -12.99
CA GLU A 60 8.00 -14.35 -13.32
C GLU A 60 7.51 -15.81 -13.45
N ILE A 61 6.29 -16.13 -12.96
CA ILE A 61 5.74 -17.48 -13.04
C ILE A 61 5.41 -17.82 -14.50
N PRO A 62 5.93 -18.93 -15.06
CA PRO A 62 5.62 -19.34 -16.43
C PRO A 62 4.11 -19.46 -16.66
N GLY A 63 3.61 -18.79 -17.70
CA GLY A 63 2.19 -18.77 -18.03
C GLY A 63 1.38 -17.66 -17.34
N CYS A 64 1.99 -16.86 -16.45
CA CYS A 64 1.37 -15.62 -15.99
C CYS A 64 1.36 -14.60 -17.13
N MET A 65 0.17 -14.24 -17.60
CA MET A 65 -0.03 -13.21 -18.62
C MET A 65 -0.23 -11.87 -17.92
N MET A 66 0.85 -11.32 -17.35
CA MET A 66 0.84 -9.95 -16.84
C MET A 66 1.34 -9.00 -17.94
N ASP A 67 0.62 -7.91 -18.13
CA ASP A 67 0.93 -6.93 -19.16
C ASP A 67 2.28 -6.22 -18.89
N ALA A 68 3.05 -5.97 -19.96
CA ALA A 68 4.39 -5.40 -19.84
C ALA A 68 4.37 -3.95 -19.33
N ASP A 69 3.37 -3.16 -19.71
CA ASP A 69 3.22 -1.78 -19.24
C ASP A 69 2.82 -1.76 -17.75
N PHE A 70 2.04 -2.75 -17.32
CA PHE A 70 1.72 -2.95 -15.91
C PHE A 70 2.95 -3.33 -15.07
N ILE A 71 3.79 -4.25 -15.56
CA ILE A 71 5.08 -4.60 -14.92
C ILE A 71 6.00 -3.38 -14.85
N GLY A 72 6.09 -2.60 -15.93
CA GLY A 72 6.84 -1.36 -15.98
C GLY A 72 6.37 -0.37 -14.92
N SER A 73 5.06 -0.17 -14.83
CA SER A 73 4.45 0.74 -13.83
C SER A 73 4.73 0.32 -12.38
N ILE A 74 4.72 -0.99 -12.08
CA ILE A 74 5.11 -1.51 -10.77
C ILE A 74 6.59 -1.22 -10.47
N THR A 75 7.45 -1.44 -11.46
CA THR A 75 8.90 -1.25 -11.34
C THR A 75 9.23 0.23 -11.11
N ASP A 76 8.62 1.12 -11.88
CA ASP A 76 8.79 2.57 -11.74
C ASP A 76 8.35 3.06 -10.35
N GLU A 77 7.24 2.54 -9.83
CA GLU A 77 6.78 2.90 -8.48
C GLU A 77 7.75 2.45 -7.39
N LEU A 78 8.31 1.23 -7.49
CA LEU A 78 9.34 0.75 -6.57
C LEU A 78 10.62 1.60 -6.64
N ILE A 79 11.03 2.00 -7.84
CA ILE A 79 12.18 2.91 -8.05
C ILE A 79 11.90 4.27 -7.43
N ARG A 80 10.70 4.83 -7.64
CA ARG A 80 10.29 6.13 -7.08
C ARG A 80 10.33 6.12 -5.55
N ARG A 81 10.04 4.98 -4.91
CA ARG A 81 10.12 4.80 -3.46
C ARG A 81 11.52 4.51 -2.93
N SER A 82 12.50 4.31 -3.81
CA SER A 82 13.84 3.78 -3.50
C SER A 82 13.85 2.33 -2.96
N ASP A 83 12.71 1.65 -2.95
CA ASP A 83 12.55 0.27 -2.45
C ASP A 83 12.94 -0.79 -3.50
N TYR A 84 13.23 -0.37 -4.74
CA TYR A 84 13.67 -1.28 -5.81
C TYR A 84 15.11 -1.77 -5.62
N PHE A 85 15.98 -0.91 -5.06
CA PHE A 85 17.41 -1.16 -4.95
C PHE A 85 17.80 -1.83 -3.64
N ASP A 86 16.92 -1.82 -2.65
CA ASP A 86 17.06 -2.61 -1.44
C ASP A 86 16.91 -4.10 -1.78
N VAL A 87 17.58 -4.96 -0.99
CA VAL A 87 17.54 -6.42 -1.18
C VAL A 87 16.09 -6.86 -1.33
N ARG A 88 15.76 -7.48 -2.48
CA ARG A 88 14.43 -8.01 -2.79
C ARG A 88 13.91 -8.78 -1.57
N PRO A 89 12.83 -8.33 -0.91
CA PRO A 89 12.43 -8.90 0.37
C PRO A 89 12.10 -10.39 0.20
N LEU A 90 12.71 -11.23 1.06
CA LEU A 90 12.38 -12.64 1.18
C LEU A 90 10.98 -12.75 1.76
N LEU A 91 10.03 -13.33 1.02
CA LEU A 91 8.73 -13.62 1.62
C LEU A 91 8.79 -14.80 2.58
N PRO A 92 7.93 -14.79 3.61
CA PRO A 92 7.55 -16.00 4.31
C PRO A 92 6.97 -17.02 3.31
N ARG A 93 7.41 -18.27 3.40
CA ARG A 93 6.73 -19.38 2.72
C ARG A 93 5.43 -19.64 3.49
N HIS A 94 4.29 -19.38 2.87
CA HIS A 94 2.98 -19.79 3.36
C HIS A 94 2.69 -21.24 2.95
#